data_AF-A0A9Q0XP33-F1
#
_entry.id   AF-A0A9Q0XP33-F1
#
_cell.length_a   1.000
_cell.length_b   1.000
_cell.length_c   1.000
_cell.angle_alpha   90.00
_cell.angle_beta   90.00
_cell.angle_gamma   90.00
#
_symmetry.space_group_name_H-M   'P 1'
#
loop_
_entity.id
_entity.type
_entity.pdbx_description
1 polymer ?
#
loop_
_entity_poly.entity_id
_entity_poly.type
_entity_poly.pdbx_seq_one_letter_code
_entity_poly.pdbx_strand_id
1 'polypeptide(L)'
;MTTETLVKDIKPGLKNLNLIFIVLETGRVTKTKDGHEVRTCKVADKTGSINISVWDDVGNLIQPGDIIRLTKGYASVFKGCLTLYTGRGGDLQKVGEFCMVYSEVPNFSEPNPEYVAQQSQNKNAQNDNAAPAASQTTPGPSTSSAATDNQNGNGLITTGPGSSPHPPTVPTHPTSGRITRSQPNHQSGSSSGSSSNTVSNGKETRRSSKR
;
A
#
# COMPACT_ATOMS: atom_id res chain seq x y z
N MET A 1 17.81 26.74 -5.81
CA MET A 1 18.14 25.75 -4.76
C MET A 1 16.86 25.00 -4.42
N THR A 2 16.82 23.68 -4.61
CA THR A 2 15.70 22.88 -4.11
C THR A 2 15.82 22.78 -2.60
N THR A 3 14.85 23.29 -1.87
CA THR A 3 14.77 23.14 -0.41
C THR A 3 14.54 21.67 -0.05
N GLU A 4 15.42 21.11 0.77
CA GLU A 4 15.25 19.77 1.30
C GLU A 4 14.21 19.79 2.42
N THR A 5 13.24 18.88 2.33
CA THR A 5 12.19 18.67 3.34
C THR A 5 12.70 17.72 4.41
N LEU A 6 12.47 18.05 5.68
CA LEU A 6 12.82 17.18 6.80
C LEU A 6 11.70 16.19 7.09
N VAL A 7 12.03 15.06 7.69
CA VAL A 7 11.07 14.00 8.02
C VAL A 7 9.93 14.53 8.89
N LYS A 8 10.22 15.39 9.87
CA LYS A 8 9.21 15.99 10.76
C LYS A 8 8.15 16.85 10.06
N ASP A 9 8.47 17.38 8.88
CA ASP A 9 7.61 18.30 8.15
C ASP A 9 6.67 17.53 7.19
N ILE A 10 6.83 16.20 7.08
CA ILE A 10 6.02 15.35 6.23
C ILE A 10 4.62 15.16 6.84
N LYS A 11 3.59 15.36 6.02
CA LYS A 11 2.18 15.13 6.34
C LYS A 11 1.50 14.32 5.23
N PRO A 12 0.40 13.61 5.52
CA PRO A 12 -0.36 12.92 4.48
C PRO A 12 -0.75 13.86 3.33
N GLY A 13 -0.65 13.37 2.10
CA GLY A 13 -1.07 14.10 0.89
C GLY A 13 -0.03 15.05 0.31
N LEU A 14 1.09 15.30 1.00
CA LEU A 14 2.19 16.10 0.45
C LEU A 14 2.86 15.38 -0.73
N LYS A 15 3.23 16.15 -1.75
CA LYS A 15 3.85 15.70 -3.01
C LYS A 15 5.07 16.56 -3.32
N ASN A 16 5.85 16.16 -4.32
CA ASN A 16 7.09 16.84 -4.72
C ASN A 16 8.09 16.96 -3.57
N LEU A 17 8.09 15.98 -2.67
CA LEU A 17 9.00 15.93 -1.53
C LEU A 17 10.41 15.61 -2.02
N ASN A 18 11.38 16.42 -1.60
CA ASN A 18 12.80 16.17 -1.84
C ASN A 18 13.47 16.06 -0.48
N LEU A 19 14.09 14.92 -0.18
CA LEU A 19 14.70 14.67 1.12
C LEU A 19 15.91 13.77 1.00
N ILE A 20 16.82 13.90 1.97
CA ILE A 20 17.93 12.97 2.19
C ILE A 20 17.67 12.27 3.52
N PHE A 21 17.84 10.96 3.55
CA PHE A 21 17.69 10.14 4.74
C PHE A 21 18.69 9.00 4.74
N ILE A 22 18.94 8.44 5.93
CA ILE A 22 19.65 7.18 6.09
C ILE A 22 18.67 6.04 6.30
N VAL A 23 18.97 4.89 5.72
CA VAL A 23 18.19 3.66 5.90
C VAL A 23 18.60 2.98 7.20
N LEU A 24 17.63 2.72 8.07
CA LEU A 24 17.87 2.05 9.35
C LEU A 24 17.60 0.54 9.23
N GLU A 25 16.47 0.18 8.65
CA GLU A 25 16.02 -1.21 8.55
C GLU A 25 15.38 -1.47 7.19
N THR A 26 15.59 -2.67 6.65
CA THR A 26 14.91 -3.14 5.44
C THR A 26 13.93 -4.26 5.80
N GLY A 27 12.65 -4.04 5.51
CA GLY A 27 11.61 -5.02 5.77
C GLY A 27 11.62 -6.18 4.78
N ARG A 28 10.74 -7.14 5.06
CA ARG A 28 10.51 -8.29 4.17
C ARG A 28 9.91 -7.83 2.84
N VAL A 29 10.32 -8.50 1.77
CA VAL A 29 9.71 -8.34 0.45
C VAL A 29 8.35 -9.04 0.45
N THR A 30 7.35 -8.35 -0.07
CA THR A 30 6.01 -8.88 -0.30
C THR A 30 5.68 -8.76 -1.78
N LYS A 31 4.96 -9.74 -2.34
CA LYS A 31 4.50 -9.69 -3.73
C LYS A 31 3.05 -9.25 -3.79
N THR A 32 2.76 -8.29 -4.65
CA THR A 32 1.40 -7.89 -4.98
C THR A 32 0.76 -8.90 -5.96
N LYS A 33 -0.56 -8.79 -6.16
CA LYS A 33 -1.31 -9.75 -6.98
C LYS A 33 -0.91 -9.73 -8.47
N ASP A 34 -0.43 -8.58 -8.93
CA ASP A 34 0.11 -8.28 -10.24
C ASP A 34 1.60 -8.64 -10.39
N GLY A 35 2.23 -9.19 -9.33
CA GLY A 35 3.58 -9.74 -9.39
C GLY A 35 4.70 -8.76 -9.03
N HIS A 36 4.38 -7.50 -8.74
CA HIS A 36 5.35 -6.52 -8.29
C HIS A 36 5.85 -6.82 -6.87
N GLU A 37 7.13 -6.58 -6.65
CA GLU A 37 7.74 -6.71 -5.33
C GLU A 37 7.65 -5.36 -4.60
N VAL A 38 7.23 -5.39 -3.34
CA VAL A 38 7.23 -4.19 -2.49
C VAL A 38 7.82 -4.53 -1.13
N ARG A 39 8.66 -3.63 -0.63
CA ARG A 39 9.22 -3.72 0.71
C ARG A 39 9.11 -2.39 1.43
N THR A 40 8.90 -2.47 2.73
CA THR A 40 8.90 -1.30 3.61
C THR A 40 10.26 -1.17 4.27
N CYS A 41 10.88 0.01 4.18
CA CYS A 41 12.13 0.32 4.89
C CYS A 41 11.86 1.39 5.94
N LYS A 42 12.51 1.28 7.10
CA LYS A 42 12.55 2.36 8.10
C LYS A 42 13.72 3.28 7.75
N VAL A 43 13.45 4.56 7.58
CA VAL A 43 14.45 5.57 7.23
C VAL A 43 14.37 6.73 8.20
N ALA A 44 15.46 7.49 8.36
CA ALA A 44 15.51 8.60 9.29
C ALA A 44 16.37 9.76 8.82
N ASP A 45 16.10 10.93 9.38
CA ASP A 45 16.99 12.08 9.37
C ASP A 45 17.19 12.58 10.82
N LYS A 46 17.84 13.72 11.00
CA LYS A 46 18.07 14.31 12.33
C LYS A 46 16.79 14.66 13.13
N THR A 47 15.62 14.59 12.50
CA THR A 47 14.33 15.03 13.07
C THR A 47 13.40 13.88 13.44
N GLY A 48 13.68 12.65 13.02
CA GLY A 48 12.90 11.46 13.36
C GLY A 48 12.95 10.41 12.25
N SER A 49 12.15 9.36 12.41
CA SER A 49 12.06 8.26 11.44
C SER A 49 10.70 8.18 10.75
N ILE A 50 10.68 7.62 9.55
CA ILE A 50 9.47 7.34 8.76
C ILE A 50 9.68 6.07 7.94
N ASN A 51 8.59 5.41 7.59
CA ASN A 51 8.56 4.28 6.67
C ASN A 51 8.50 4.77 5.23
N ILE A 52 9.29 4.14 4.35
CA ILE A 52 9.19 4.28 2.91
C ILE A 52 8.83 2.93 2.30
N SER A 53 7.91 2.91 1.34
CA SER A 53 7.62 1.71 0.54
C SER A 53 8.30 1.82 -0.82
N VAL A 54 9.18 0.85 -1.11
CA VAL A 54 9.99 0.82 -2.33
C VAL A 54 9.60 -0.40 -3.15
N TRP A 55 9.51 -0.21 -4.46
CA TRP A 55 9.00 -1.19 -5.41
C TRP A 55 10.12 -1.79 -6.26
N ASP A 56 9.89 -3.03 -6.67
CA ASP A 56 10.68 -3.79 -7.64
C ASP A 56 12.19 -3.82 -7.32
N ASP A 57 13.02 -3.83 -8.36
CA ASP A 57 14.48 -4.00 -8.25
C ASP A 57 15.13 -2.94 -7.37
N VAL A 58 14.61 -1.71 -7.36
CA VAL A 58 15.14 -0.62 -6.52
C VAL A 58 15.06 -1.01 -5.03
N GLY A 59 13.99 -1.69 -4.63
CA GLY A 59 13.86 -2.18 -3.25
C GLY A 59 14.95 -3.19 -2.88
N ASN A 60 15.36 -4.04 -3.83
CA ASN A 60 16.35 -5.09 -3.60
C ASN A 60 17.79 -4.54 -3.48
N LEU A 61 18.05 -3.36 -4.06
CA LEU A 61 19.37 -2.71 -4.00
C LEU A 61 19.62 -1.95 -2.69
N ILE A 62 18.57 -1.59 -1.94
CA ILE A 62 18.68 -0.80 -0.71
C ILE A 62 19.19 -1.65 0.45
N GLN A 63 20.19 -1.14 1.17
CA GLN A 63 20.77 -1.74 2.37
C GLN A 63 20.68 -0.81 3.59
N PRO A 64 20.63 -1.37 4.82
CA PRO A 64 20.83 -0.58 6.04
C PRO A 64 22.14 0.21 5.99
N GLY A 65 22.10 1.46 6.43
CA GLY A 65 23.24 2.39 6.40
C GLY A 65 23.35 3.22 5.12
N ASP A 66 22.60 2.90 4.06
CA ASP A 66 22.60 3.71 2.83
C ASP A 66 22.05 5.11 3.10
N ILE A 67 22.71 6.13 2.56
CA ILE A 67 22.21 7.51 2.52
C ILE A 67 21.60 7.72 1.14
N ILE A 68 20.30 7.98 1.11
CA ILE A 68 19.53 8.06 -0.13
C ILE A 68 18.89 9.44 -0.25
N ARG A 69 19.02 10.04 -1.43
CA ARG A 69 18.25 11.20 -1.85
C ARG A 69 16.99 10.72 -2.57
N LEU A 70 15.83 11.09 -2.05
CA LEU A 70 14.55 10.96 -2.76
C LEU A 70 14.23 12.28 -3.45
N THR A 71 13.84 12.22 -4.73
CA THR A 71 13.26 13.35 -5.45
C THR A 71 11.82 13.07 -5.83
N LYS A 72 11.00 14.14 -5.83
CA LYS A 72 9.57 14.10 -6.16
C LYS A 72 8.80 12.98 -5.44
N GLY A 73 9.14 12.72 -4.19
CA GLY A 73 8.40 11.81 -3.32
C GLY A 73 7.00 12.32 -3.00
N TYR A 74 6.17 11.42 -2.47
CA TYR A 74 4.89 11.78 -1.88
C TYR A 74 4.62 10.96 -0.62
N ALA A 75 3.81 11.51 0.27
CA ALA A 75 3.44 10.86 1.52
C ALA A 75 1.95 10.51 1.50
N SER A 76 1.63 9.29 1.93
CA SER A 76 0.26 8.80 2.05
C SER A 76 0.13 7.89 3.28
N VAL A 77 -1.10 7.67 3.73
CA VAL A 77 -1.36 6.77 4.86
C VAL A 77 -1.71 5.39 4.33
N PHE A 78 -0.97 4.39 4.76
CA PHE A 78 -1.23 2.99 4.47
C PHE A 78 -1.39 2.20 5.78
N LYS A 79 -2.55 1.55 5.94
CA LYS A 79 -2.89 0.79 7.17
C LYS A 79 -2.71 1.60 8.46
N GLY A 80 -3.05 2.89 8.43
CA GLY A 80 -2.91 3.81 9.57
C GLY A 80 -1.52 4.42 9.77
N CYS A 81 -0.53 4.02 8.96
CA CYS A 81 0.85 4.50 9.06
C CYS A 81 1.15 5.52 7.96
N LEU A 82 1.67 6.70 8.33
CA LEU A 82 2.21 7.65 7.36
C LEU A 82 3.42 7.01 6.66
N THR A 83 3.37 6.91 5.34
CA THR A 83 4.35 6.18 4.54
C THR A 83 4.77 7.04 3.35
N LEU A 84 6.07 7.05 3.08
CA LEU A 84 6.68 7.74 1.96
C LEU A 84 6.75 6.82 0.73
N TYR A 85 6.63 7.41 -0.45
CA TYR A 85 6.67 6.74 -1.73
C TYR A 85 7.43 7.57 -2.76
N THR A 86 7.99 6.91 -3.77
CA THR A 86 8.56 7.58 -4.95
C THR A 86 7.44 8.02 -5.88
N GLY A 87 7.38 9.32 -6.20
CA GLY A 87 6.36 9.87 -7.09
C GLY A 87 6.70 9.72 -8.58
N ARG A 88 5.77 10.13 -9.44
CA ARG A 88 5.94 10.06 -10.89
C ARG A 88 7.10 10.95 -11.36
N GLY A 89 8.08 10.35 -12.04
CA GLY A 89 9.28 11.05 -12.50
C GLY A 89 10.20 11.50 -11.36
N GLY A 90 10.03 10.92 -10.18
CA GLY A 90 10.97 10.96 -9.06
C GLY A 90 11.84 9.71 -9.04
N ASP A 91 12.88 9.73 -8.22
CA ASP A 91 13.87 8.67 -8.12
C ASP A 91 14.44 8.55 -6.69
N LEU A 92 15.11 7.42 -6.45
CA LEU A 92 15.91 7.16 -5.26
C LEU A 92 17.37 7.03 -5.70
N GLN A 93 18.22 7.91 -5.20
CA GLN A 93 19.64 7.91 -5.53
C GLN A 93 20.47 7.68 -4.27
N LYS A 94 21.27 6.61 -4.22
CA LYS A 94 22.28 6.45 -3.17
C LYS A 94 23.34 7.54 -3.35
N VAL A 95 23.54 8.36 -2.32
CA VAL A 95 24.50 9.48 -2.30
C VAL A 95 25.62 9.28 -1.28
N GLY A 96 25.53 8.26 -0.42
CA GLY A 96 26.55 7.91 0.56
C GLY A 96 26.13 6.73 1.43
N GLU A 97 26.87 6.50 2.51
CA GLU A 97 26.59 5.47 3.52
C GLU A 97 27.17 5.84 4.90
N PHE A 98 26.58 5.30 5.97
CA PHE A 98 27.03 5.28 7.36
C PHE A 98 27.12 6.63 8.13
N CYS A 99 27.62 7.70 7.51
CA CYS A 99 28.05 8.90 8.22
C CYS A 99 26.97 9.98 8.44
N MET A 100 25.69 9.69 8.18
CA MET A 100 24.61 10.65 8.38
C MET A 100 24.09 10.60 9.82
N VAL A 101 24.05 11.76 10.49
CA VAL A 101 23.43 11.87 11.82
C VAL A 101 21.90 11.78 11.69
N TYR A 102 21.29 10.93 12.51
CA TYR A 102 19.84 10.70 12.51
C TYR A 102 19.26 10.58 13.92
N SER A 103 17.94 10.70 14.02
CA SER A 103 17.14 10.38 15.20
C SER A 103 16.07 9.37 14.83
N GLU A 104 15.91 8.31 15.62
CA GLU A 104 14.81 7.34 15.42
C GLU A 104 13.47 7.83 15.96
N VAL A 105 13.49 8.81 16.86
CA VAL A 105 12.30 9.30 17.57
C VAL A 105 12.09 10.78 17.27
N PRO A 106 10.84 11.23 17.02
CA PRO A 106 9.63 10.41 16.91
C PRO A 106 9.57 9.57 15.63
N ASN A 107 8.86 8.44 15.70
CA ASN A 107 8.54 7.65 14.53
C ASN A 107 7.21 8.12 13.93
N PHE A 108 7.28 8.84 12.81
CA PHE A 108 6.12 9.42 12.15
C PHE A 108 5.20 8.38 11.49
N SER A 109 5.66 7.13 11.37
CA SER A 109 4.87 6.02 10.83
C SER A 109 4.16 5.19 11.88
N GLU A 110 4.23 5.57 13.16
CA GLU A 110 3.40 4.93 14.18
C GLU A 110 1.92 5.02 13.77
N PRO A 111 1.14 3.93 13.95
CA PRO A 111 -0.29 3.95 13.63
C PRO A 111 -1.00 5.08 14.39
N ASN A 112 -1.54 6.05 13.64
CA ASN A 112 -2.28 7.17 14.23
C ASN A 112 -3.79 6.97 14.01
N PRO A 113 -4.61 6.89 15.07
CA PRO A 113 -6.07 6.80 14.98
C PRO A 113 -6.72 7.91 14.14
N GLU A 114 -6.15 9.12 14.16
CA GLU A 114 -6.68 10.26 13.40
C GLU A 114 -6.60 10.03 11.88
N TYR A 115 -5.50 9.43 11.40
CA TYR A 115 -5.35 9.14 9.98
C TYR A 115 -6.31 8.04 9.52
N VAL A 116 -6.61 7.08 10.39
CA VAL A 116 -7.61 6.03 10.11
C VAL A 116 -9.01 6.64 9.98
N ALA A 117 -9.36 7.58 10.87
CA ALA A 117 -10.65 8.28 10.83
C ALA A 117 -10.81 9.19 9.60
N GLN A 118 -9.76 9.87 9.16
CA GLN A 118 -9.80 10.70 7.95
C GLN A 118 -9.99 9.86 6.66
N GLN A 119 -9.45 8.64 6.64
CA GLN A 119 -9.57 7.75 5.48
C GLN A 119 -10.98 7.19 5.28
N SER A 120 -11.77 7.02 6.36
CA SER A 120 -13.18 6.62 6.27
C SER A 120 -14.08 7.78 5.83
N GLN A 121 -13.79 9.01 6.26
CA GLN A 121 -14.57 10.19 5.85
C GLN A 121 -14.38 10.54 4.37
N ASN A 122 -13.16 10.46 3.83
CA ASN A 122 -12.91 10.74 2.41
C ASN A 122 -13.55 9.72 1.44
N LYS A 123 -13.91 8.52 1.90
CA LYS A 123 -14.67 7.55 1.10
C LYS A 123 -16.16 7.89 0.97
N ASN A 124 -16.71 8.68 1.88
CA ASN A 124 -18.13 9.06 1.86
C ASN A 124 -18.42 10.33 1.04
N ALA A 125 -17.42 11.18 0.75
CA ALA A 125 -17.62 12.44 0.03
C ALA A 125 -17.71 12.29 -1.51
N GLN A 126 -17.47 11.11 -2.08
CA GLN A 126 -17.50 10.88 -3.53
C GLN A 126 -18.89 10.42 -4.06
N ASN A 127 -19.92 10.33 -3.19
CA ASN A 127 -21.23 9.80 -3.60
C ASN A 127 -22.37 10.82 -3.65
N ASP A 128 -22.14 12.09 -3.28
CA ASP A 128 -23.21 13.11 -3.23
C ASP A 128 -23.17 14.13 -4.37
N ASN A 129 -22.64 13.76 -5.54
CA ASN A 129 -22.65 14.65 -6.73
C ASN A 129 -23.42 14.08 -7.93
N ALA A 130 -24.56 13.44 -7.66
CA ALA A 130 -25.65 13.31 -8.64
C ALA A 130 -26.76 14.27 -8.24
N ALA A 131 -26.82 15.41 -8.93
CA ALA A 131 -27.86 16.42 -8.73
C ALA A 131 -29.27 15.84 -8.99
N PRO A 132 -30.28 16.11 -8.16
CA PRO A 132 -31.67 15.93 -8.55
C PRO A 132 -32.11 17.20 -9.32
N ALA A 133 -32.37 17.05 -10.61
CA ALA A 133 -33.03 18.10 -11.39
C ALA A 133 -34.48 18.25 -10.90
N ALA A 134 -34.79 19.38 -10.27
CA ALA A 134 -36.11 19.72 -9.78
C ALA A 134 -37.01 20.24 -10.91
N SER A 135 -38.21 19.66 -11.02
CA SER A 135 -39.31 20.05 -11.89
C SER A 135 -40.19 21.15 -11.26
N GLN A 136 -40.50 22.23 -12.00
CA GLN A 136 -41.56 23.19 -11.67
C GLN A 136 -42.36 23.65 -12.92
N THR A 137 -43.63 23.23 -12.95
CA THR A 137 -44.92 23.92 -13.24
C THR A 137 -45.09 25.08 -14.25
N THR A 138 -46.13 24.91 -15.11
CA THR A 138 -46.84 25.76 -16.12
C THR A 138 -47.75 26.90 -15.56
N PRO A 139 -48.31 27.89 -16.33
CA PRO A 139 -49.51 27.74 -17.24
C PRO A 139 -49.73 28.70 -18.47
N GLY A 140 -50.10 28.12 -19.66
CA GLY A 140 -51.05 28.52 -20.77
C GLY A 140 -51.05 29.91 -21.50
N PRO A 141 -51.87 30.16 -22.58
CA PRO A 141 -52.60 29.29 -23.55
C PRO A 141 -52.58 29.74 -25.08
N SER A 142 -53.39 29.07 -25.94
CA SER A 142 -53.82 29.36 -27.38
C SER A 142 -52.88 28.90 -28.55
N THR A 143 -53.27 28.36 -29.73
CA THR A 143 -54.54 28.08 -30.47
C THR A 143 -54.28 27.14 -31.69
N SER A 144 -55.26 26.25 -31.98
CA SER A 144 -55.78 25.75 -33.29
C SER A 144 -54.89 25.13 -34.41
N SER A 145 -55.13 23.85 -34.76
CA SER A 145 -55.72 23.37 -36.04
C SER A 145 -55.09 22.12 -36.72
N ALA A 146 -55.95 21.11 -36.93
CA ALA A 146 -56.11 20.20 -38.09
C ALA A 146 -55.13 19.02 -38.42
N ALA A 147 -55.69 17.79 -38.26
CA ALA A 147 -55.75 16.58 -39.15
C ALA A 147 -54.47 16.08 -39.90
N THR A 148 -54.17 14.78 -40.09
CA THR A 148 -55.00 13.55 -40.26
C THR A 148 -54.10 12.28 -40.14
N ASP A 149 -54.73 11.17 -39.72
CA ASP A 149 -54.52 9.75 -40.12
C ASP A 149 -53.11 9.09 -40.10
N ASN A 150 -52.90 8.01 -39.32
CA ASN A 150 -53.22 6.63 -39.76
C ASN A 150 -52.85 5.57 -38.68
N GLN A 151 -53.41 4.38 -38.90
CA GLN A 151 -53.80 3.29 -38.00
C GLN A 151 -52.74 2.43 -37.30
N ASN A 152 -53.25 1.71 -36.28
CA ASN A 152 -53.05 0.29 -35.90
C ASN A 152 -52.55 0.15 -34.43
N GLY A 153 -53.18 -0.54 -33.47
CA GLY A 153 -54.26 -1.53 -33.43
C GLY A 153 -53.83 -2.73 -32.54
N ASN A 154 -54.68 -3.15 -31.60
CA ASN A 154 -54.57 -4.23 -30.56
C ASN A 154 -53.73 -3.91 -29.30
N GLY A 155 -54.21 -3.89 -28.05
CA GLY A 155 -55.33 -4.60 -27.37
C GLY A 155 -54.74 -5.78 -26.57
N LEU A 156 -54.71 -5.80 -25.22
CA LEU A 156 -55.80 -6.24 -24.35
C LEU A 156 -55.44 -6.07 -22.84
N ILE A 157 -56.49 -5.85 -22.04
CA ILE A 157 -56.62 -5.52 -20.60
C ILE A 157 -56.64 -6.84 -19.77
N THR A 158 -56.39 -6.94 -18.44
CA THR A 158 -57.36 -6.74 -17.32
C THR A 158 -56.71 -6.86 -15.91
N THR A 159 -57.08 -5.92 -15.01
CA THR A 159 -57.53 -6.05 -13.59
C THR A 159 -56.73 -6.77 -12.48
N GLY A 160 -56.52 -6.06 -11.34
CA GLY A 160 -56.65 -6.63 -9.98
C GLY A 160 -55.64 -6.17 -8.90
N PRO A 161 -56.06 -5.65 -7.72
CA PRO A 161 -55.18 -5.11 -6.67
C PRO A 161 -54.94 -6.09 -5.48
N GLY A 162 -53.87 -5.90 -4.68
CA GLY A 162 -53.76 -6.56 -3.36
C GLY A 162 -52.36 -6.72 -2.75
N SER A 163 -52.02 -5.78 -1.85
CA SER A 163 -51.37 -5.92 -0.53
C SER A 163 -50.59 -7.20 -0.08
N SER A 164 -49.36 -6.93 0.40
CA SER A 164 -48.71 -7.44 1.65
C SER A 164 -47.81 -8.70 1.63
N PRO A 165 -46.82 -8.79 2.55
CA PRO A 165 -45.46 -9.27 2.25
C PRO A 165 -45.09 -10.61 2.90
N HIS A 166 -44.12 -11.31 2.28
CA HIS A 166 -43.48 -12.52 2.81
C HIS A 166 -42.32 -12.21 3.80
N PRO A 167 -42.13 -13.00 4.87
CA PRO A 167 -41.00 -12.89 5.79
C PRO A 167 -39.75 -13.69 5.33
N PRO A 168 -38.55 -13.39 5.87
CA PRO A 168 -37.30 -14.07 5.49
C PRO A 168 -37.05 -15.34 6.32
N THR A 169 -36.58 -16.40 5.67
CA THR A 169 -36.09 -17.64 6.30
C THR A 169 -34.57 -17.63 6.45
N VAL A 170 -34.12 -18.00 7.65
CA VAL A 170 -32.72 -18.11 8.14
C VAL A 170 -32.29 -19.60 8.07
N PRO A 171 -30.99 -19.95 8.02
CA PRO A 171 -30.47 -21.11 7.29
C PRO A 171 -30.35 -22.40 8.10
N THR A 172 -30.22 -23.52 7.40
CA THR A 172 -30.01 -24.87 7.97
C THR A 172 -28.57 -25.34 7.78
N HIS A 173 -27.92 -25.67 8.90
CA HIS A 173 -26.74 -26.54 8.97
C HIS A 173 -27.09 -27.97 8.55
N PRO A 174 -26.07 -28.80 8.26
CA PRO A 174 -25.91 -29.94 9.17
C PRO A 174 -24.49 -30.16 9.69
N THR A 175 -24.49 -30.99 10.72
CA THR A 175 -23.48 -31.24 11.75
C THR A 175 -22.79 -32.59 11.54
N SER A 176 -21.60 -32.71 12.14
CA SER A 176 -20.91 -33.92 12.63
C SER A 176 -19.96 -34.70 11.71
N GLY A 177 -18.68 -34.63 12.11
CA GLY A 177 -17.68 -35.69 11.99
C GLY A 177 -16.61 -35.47 13.07
N ARG A 178 -16.52 -36.38 14.04
CA ARG A 178 -15.82 -36.26 15.33
C ARG A 178 -14.65 -37.27 15.39
N ILE A 179 -13.59 -36.94 16.15
CA ILE A 179 -12.49 -37.79 16.71
C ILE A 179 -11.49 -38.36 15.63
N THR A 180 -10.15 -38.31 15.71
CA THR A 180 -9.24 -38.71 16.81
C THR A 180 -7.80 -38.16 16.68
N ARG A 181 -7.25 -37.92 17.87
CA ARG A 181 -5.86 -37.83 18.34
C ARG A 181 -4.92 -38.90 17.75
N SER A 182 -3.75 -38.48 17.25
CA SER A 182 -2.47 -39.19 17.45
C SER A 182 -1.26 -38.30 17.10
N GLN A 183 -0.40 -38.05 18.10
CA GLN A 183 1.04 -37.84 17.88
C GLN A 183 1.70 -39.22 17.73
N PRO A 184 2.92 -39.28 17.15
CA PRO A 184 4.04 -39.53 18.06
C PRO A 184 5.31 -38.72 17.77
N ASN A 185 6.01 -38.55 18.89
CA ASN A 185 7.37 -38.12 19.13
C ASN A 185 8.42 -38.93 18.32
N HIS A 186 9.47 -38.28 17.82
CA HIS A 186 10.78 -38.93 17.64
C HIS A 186 11.92 -38.01 18.07
N GLN A 187 12.81 -38.64 18.81
CA GLN A 187 13.90 -38.13 19.63
C GLN A 187 15.21 -38.04 18.84
N SER A 188 16.09 -37.15 19.33
CA SER A 188 17.55 -37.13 19.28
C SER A 188 18.31 -38.32 18.67
N GLY A 189 19.28 -38.00 17.81
CA GLY A 189 20.38 -38.88 17.41
C GLY A 189 21.66 -38.08 17.17
N SER A 190 22.56 -38.17 18.14
CA SER A 190 23.95 -37.69 18.15
C SER A 190 24.91 -38.65 17.44
N SER A 191 25.85 -38.12 16.65
CA SER A 191 27.20 -38.68 16.39
C SER A 191 28.08 -37.49 15.96
N SER A 192 29.17 -37.06 16.60
CA SER A 192 30.42 -37.65 17.11
C SER A 192 31.35 -38.24 16.03
N GLY A 193 32.56 -37.63 15.91
CA GLY A 193 33.72 -38.13 15.17
C GLY A 193 34.22 -37.15 14.07
N SER A 194 35.10 -36.17 14.32
CA SER A 194 36.54 -36.18 14.69
C SER A 194 37.50 -35.99 13.49
N SER A 195 38.50 -35.13 13.72
CA SER A 195 39.80 -34.98 13.04
C SER A 195 39.89 -34.42 11.62
N SER A 196 40.48 -33.22 11.46
CA SER A 196 41.92 -33.08 11.15
C SER A 196 42.31 -31.61 10.91
N ASN A 197 43.30 -31.15 11.68
CA ASN A 197 44.12 -29.99 11.36
C ASN A 197 44.98 -30.31 10.13
N THR A 198 45.09 -29.38 9.19
CA THR A 198 46.29 -29.27 8.35
C THR A 198 46.53 -27.81 7.98
N VAL A 199 47.55 -27.24 8.63
CA VAL A 199 48.26 -26.04 8.19
C VAL A 199 49.24 -26.50 7.11
N SER A 200 49.21 -25.91 5.91
CA SER A 200 50.31 -26.03 4.95
C SER A 200 50.79 -24.66 4.50
N ASN A 201 52.03 -24.38 4.88
CA ASN A 201 52.82 -23.21 4.56
C ASN A 201 53.39 -23.33 3.12
N GLY A 202 53.49 -22.20 2.41
CA GLY A 202 54.61 -21.91 1.50
C GLY A 202 54.46 -22.25 0.01
N LYS A 203 54.38 -21.20 -0.82
CA LYS A 203 55.37 -21.01 -1.90
C LYS A 203 55.46 -19.54 -2.33
N GLU A 204 56.58 -18.91 -1.96
CA GLU A 204 57.07 -17.68 -2.55
C GLU A 204 57.27 -17.85 -4.07
N THR A 205 56.90 -16.83 -4.85
CA THR A 205 57.57 -16.53 -6.12
C THR A 205 58.03 -15.09 -6.10
N ARG A 206 59.33 -14.92 -5.80
CA ARG A 206 60.15 -13.78 -6.19
C ARG A 206 59.90 -13.42 -7.66
N ARG A 207 59.67 -12.15 -7.97
CA ARG A 207 60.15 -11.54 -9.22
C ARG A 207 60.83 -10.21 -8.92
N SER A 208 62.11 -10.22 -9.27
CA SER A 208 63.10 -9.19 -9.04
C SER A 208 62.91 -7.95 -9.93
N SER A 209 63.31 -6.81 -9.37
CA SER A 209 63.58 -5.56 -10.06
C SER A 209 64.72 -5.67 -11.07
N LYS A 210 64.57 -4.95 -12.20
CA LYS A 210 65.61 -4.37 -13.07
C LYS A 210 64.80 -3.51 -14.07
N ARG A 211 65.13 -2.28 -14.41
CA ARG A 211 66.34 -1.46 -14.26
C ARG A 211 65.92 -0.02 -14.55
#